data_AF-F0HMH7-F1
#
_entry.id   AF-F0HMH7-F1
#
_cell.length_a   1.000
_cell.length_b   1.000
_cell.length_c   1.000
_cell.angle_alpha   90.00
_cell.angle_beta   90.00
_cell.angle_gamma   90.00
#
_symmetry.space_group_name_H-M   'P 1'
#
loop_
_entity.id
_entity.type
_entity.pdbx_description
1 polymer ?
#
loop_
_entity_poly.entity_id
_entity_poly.type
_entity_poly.pdbx_seq_one_letter_code
_entity_poly.pdbx_strand_id
1 'polypeptide(L)'
;MGNRAVITTKERELALYLHWNGGRDTVEPLLRYCELQGYRPPSSDSYGWARMAQVMGNFFGGSLSVGIDRFDRIGDQGDNGVYVIDGWRIVERVREERDGDWSVVGWRAVDPSEEQRGHDFGGMLRAFDEAMPEGLRLGDFLGAVEVPASEVRLGDEVWMRTVGGGWETFPVVGFGQPAFNRIAVRIDAPDGARDVTYPDLPYVANYDHDGDFSWNSNNYVHGDTVRIRPRA
;
A
#
# COMPACT_ATOMS: atom_id res chain seq x y z
N MET A 1 -10.26 -5.55 -28.24
CA MET A 1 -9.20 -5.97 -27.30
C MET A 1 -9.64 -5.53 -25.93
N GLY A 2 -9.57 -6.40 -24.92
CA GLY A 2 -9.76 -6.00 -23.52
C GLY A 2 -8.40 -5.66 -22.89
N ASN A 3 -8.43 -5.10 -21.69
CA ASN A 3 -7.29 -5.12 -20.76
C ASN A 3 -7.88 -5.39 -19.37
N ARG A 4 -8.43 -6.59 -19.21
CA ARG A 4 -9.33 -6.95 -18.10
C ARG A 4 -8.63 -7.82 -17.09
N ALA A 5 -9.02 -7.68 -15.83
CA ALA A 5 -8.48 -8.49 -14.75
C ALA A 5 -9.47 -8.64 -13.61
N VAL A 6 -9.17 -9.60 -12.75
CA VAL A 6 -9.87 -9.81 -11.49
C VAL A 6 -8.87 -9.83 -10.35
N ILE A 7 -9.17 -9.12 -9.27
CA ILE A 7 -8.36 -9.09 -8.06
C ILE A 7 -9.17 -9.74 -6.93
N THR A 8 -8.61 -10.74 -6.27
CA THR A 8 -9.25 -11.53 -5.21
C THR A 8 -8.27 -11.78 -4.05
N THR A 9 -8.76 -12.12 -2.85
CA THR A 9 -7.89 -12.67 -1.79
C THR A 9 -7.73 -14.19 -1.93
N LYS A 10 -6.88 -14.78 -1.09
CA LYS A 10 -6.62 -16.24 -1.02
C LYS A 10 -7.90 -17.07 -0.85
N GLU A 11 -8.87 -16.54 -0.11
CA GLU A 11 -10.15 -17.20 0.18
C GLU A 11 -11.07 -17.26 -1.04
N ARG A 12 -10.83 -16.42 -2.05
CA ARG A 12 -11.61 -16.37 -3.30
C ARG A 12 -13.12 -16.23 -3.06
N GLU A 13 -13.49 -15.39 -2.09
CA GLU A 13 -14.90 -15.12 -1.77
C GLU A 13 -15.46 -13.93 -2.55
N LEU A 14 -14.74 -12.80 -2.50
CA LEU A 14 -15.09 -11.53 -3.14
C LEU A 14 -13.99 -11.12 -4.10
N ALA A 15 -14.37 -10.42 -5.16
CA ALA A 15 -13.42 -9.98 -6.15
C ALA A 15 -13.78 -8.63 -6.78
N LEU A 16 -12.74 -7.87 -7.11
CA LEU A 16 -12.81 -6.62 -7.85
C LEU A 16 -12.51 -6.92 -9.33
N TYR A 17 -13.45 -6.58 -10.21
CA TYR A 17 -13.31 -6.68 -11.65
C TYR A 17 -12.86 -5.36 -12.25
N LEU A 18 -11.87 -5.43 -13.15
CA LEU A 18 -11.39 -4.31 -13.96
C LEU A 18 -11.70 -4.59 -15.43
N HIS A 19 -12.40 -3.68 -16.11
CA HIS A 19 -12.69 -3.80 -17.54
C HIS A 19 -11.54 -3.29 -18.44
N TRP A 20 -10.68 -2.44 -17.88
CA TRP A 20 -9.49 -1.87 -18.51
C TRP A 20 -8.37 -1.75 -17.48
N ASN A 21 -7.13 -1.50 -17.92
CA ASN A 21 -5.96 -1.40 -17.05
C ASN A 21 -5.81 -2.56 -16.04
N GLY A 22 -6.10 -3.78 -16.51
CA GLY A 22 -5.96 -5.01 -15.76
C GLY A 22 -4.54 -5.60 -15.77
N GLY A 23 -3.60 -4.98 -16.48
CA GLY A 23 -2.20 -5.38 -16.49
C GLY A 23 -1.54 -5.28 -15.12
N ARG A 24 -0.49 -6.08 -14.89
CA ARG A 24 0.24 -6.09 -13.61
C ARG A 24 0.90 -4.74 -13.34
N ASP A 25 1.35 -4.08 -14.39
CA ASP A 25 1.86 -2.71 -14.40
C ASP A 25 0.84 -1.64 -13.96
N THR A 26 -0.45 -2.00 -13.83
CA THR A 26 -1.47 -1.19 -13.16
C THR A 26 -1.85 -1.73 -11.78
N VAL A 27 -2.08 -3.04 -11.68
CA VAL A 27 -2.55 -3.68 -10.45
C VAL A 27 -1.53 -3.53 -9.32
N GLU A 28 -0.24 -3.68 -9.61
CA GLU A 28 0.80 -3.57 -8.58
C GLU A 28 0.94 -2.13 -8.03
N PRO A 29 0.96 -1.07 -8.87
CA PRO A 29 0.81 0.30 -8.39
C PRO A 29 -0.50 0.58 -7.63
N LEU A 30 -1.64 0.01 -8.03
CA LEU A 30 -2.90 0.20 -7.31
C LEU A 30 -2.80 -0.29 -5.87
N LEU A 31 -2.29 -1.52 -5.70
CA LEU A 31 -2.14 -2.13 -4.38
C LEU A 31 -1.16 -1.32 -3.53
N ARG A 32 -0.05 -0.88 -4.13
CA ARG A 32 0.92 -0.02 -3.46
C ARG A 32 0.32 1.33 -3.07
N TYR A 33 -0.49 1.95 -3.93
CA TYR A 33 -1.15 3.22 -3.64
C TYR A 33 -2.10 3.07 -2.43
N CYS A 34 -2.91 2.01 -2.39
CA CYS A 34 -3.79 1.73 -1.27
C CYS A 34 -3.03 1.44 0.04
N GLU A 35 -1.89 0.76 -0.05
CA GLU A 35 -0.99 0.54 1.09
C GLU A 35 -0.43 1.88 1.61
N LEU A 36 0.04 2.75 0.73
CA LEU A 36 0.59 4.06 1.08
C LEU A 36 -0.47 5.01 1.67
N GLN A 37 -1.72 4.90 1.23
CA GLN A 37 -2.86 5.57 1.88
C GLN A 37 -3.12 5.09 3.32
N GLY A 38 -2.48 3.98 3.73
CA GLY A 38 -2.70 3.36 5.03
C GLY A 38 -4.10 2.76 5.15
N TYR A 39 -4.68 2.31 4.04
CA TYR A 39 -5.94 1.57 4.04
C TYR A 39 -5.71 0.16 4.58
N ARG A 40 -6.72 -0.37 5.29
CA ARG A 40 -6.75 -1.78 5.70
C ARG A 40 -6.78 -2.67 4.45
N PRO A 41 -6.01 -3.77 4.40
CA PRO A 41 -6.00 -4.62 3.24
C PRO A 41 -7.32 -5.38 3.07
N PRO A 42 -7.67 -5.81 1.84
CA PRO A 42 -8.90 -6.55 1.57
C PRO A 42 -8.98 -7.91 2.29
N SER A 43 -7.83 -8.48 2.70
CA SER A 43 -7.78 -9.71 3.52
C SER A 43 -8.17 -9.50 4.98
N SER A 44 -8.27 -8.25 5.46
CA SER A 44 -8.73 -7.95 6.82
C SER A 44 -10.24 -7.84 6.92
N ASP A 45 -10.87 -7.04 6.05
CA ASP A 45 -12.33 -6.84 6.03
C ASP A 45 -12.82 -6.15 4.73
N SER A 46 -14.13 -5.91 4.65
CA SER A 46 -14.81 -5.30 3.50
C SER A 46 -14.43 -3.83 3.23
N TYR A 47 -13.82 -3.10 4.17
CA TYR A 47 -13.42 -1.71 3.93
C TYR A 47 -12.23 -1.62 2.98
N GLY A 48 -11.32 -2.61 3.00
CA GLY A 48 -10.19 -2.65 2.05
C GLY A 48 -10.68 -2.74 0.61
N TRP A 49 -11.69 -3.57 0.36
CA TRP A 49 -12.37 -3.67 -0.94
C TRP A 49 -13.00 -2.35 -1.36
N ALA A 50 -13.73 -1.68 -0.45
CA ALA A 50 -14.39 -0.41 -0.73
C ALA A 50 -13.38 0.68 -1.12
N ARG A 51 -12.23 0.76 -0.45
CA ARG A 51 -11.19 1.75 -0.75
C ARG A 51 -10.45 1.44 -2.05
N MET A 52 -10.14 0.18 -2.32
CA MET A 52 -9.54 -0.22 -3.60
C MET A 52 -10.49 0.07 -4.78
N ALA A 53 -11.78 -0.23 -4.63
CA ALA A 53 -12.80 0.11 -5.62
C ALA A 53 -12.94 1.63 -5.80
N GLN A 54 -12.85 2.42 -4.71
CA GLN A 54 -12.87 3.88 -4.78
C GLN A 54 -11.69 4.42 -5.59
N VAL A 55 -10.46 3.97 -5.32
CA VAL A 55 -9.26 4.44 -6.06
C VAL A 55 -9.40 4.15 -7.55
N MET A 56 -9.79 2.92 -7.92
CA MET A 56 -10.00 2.59 -9.33
C MET A 56 -11.17 3.33 -9.96
N GLY A 57 -12.28 3.49 -9.24
CA GLY A 57 -13.45 4.23 -9.71
C GLY A 57 -13.13 5.71 -9.97
N ASN A 58 -12.35 6.34 -9.08
CA ASN A 58 -11.86 7.70 -9.29
C ASN A 58 -10.92 7.78 -10.51
N PHE A 59 -10.01 6.82 -10.65
CA PHE A 59 -9.07 6.75 -11.76
C PHE A 59 -9.73 6.60 -13.13
N PHE A 60 -10.67 5.68 -13.29
CA PHE A 60 -11.42 5.58 -14.56
C PHE A 60 -12.36 6.77 -14.76
N GLY A 61 -12.91 7.30 -13.68
CA GLY A 61 -14.04 8.21 -13.72
C GLY A 61 -15.29 7.56 -14.32
N GLY A 62 -16.33 8.38 -14.55
CA GLY A 62 -17.56 7.91 -15.20
C GLY A 62 -18.37 6.92 -14.36
N SER A 63 -19.02 5.95 -15.02
CA SER A 63 -19.98 5.01 -14.40
C SER A 63 -19.76 3.54 -14.79
N LEU A 64 -18.64 3.22 -15.45
CA LEU A 64 -18.32 1.89 -15.98
C LEU A 64 -16.90 1.46 -15.56
N SER A 65 -16.50 0.26 -15.99
CA SER A 65 -15.13 -0.26 -15.93
C SER A 65 -14.61 -0.81 -14.60
N VAL A 66 -15.34 -0.65 -13.50
CA VAL A 66 -15.08 -1.33 -12.22
C VAL A 66 -16.33 -2.09 -11.79
N GLY A 67 -16.14 -3.33 -11.33
CA GLY A 67 -17.22 -4.16 -10.79
C GLY A 67 -16.79 -4.84 -9.50
N ILE A 68 -17.76 -5.21 -8.66
CA ILE A 68 -17.54 -6.03 -7.47
C ILE A 68 -18.60 -7.12 -7.41
N ASP A 69 -18.18 -8.36 -7.21
CA ASP A 69 -19.08 -9.49 -6.99
C ASP A 69 -18.32 -10.60 -6.25
N ARG A 70 -19.02 -11.66 -5.90
CA ARG A 70 -18.40 -12.90 -5.46
C ARG A 70 -17.51 -13.45 -6.57
N PHE A 71 -16.36 -14.00 -6.21
CA PHE A 71 -15.41 -14.55 -7.19
C PHE A 71 -16.04 -15.64 -8.05
N ASP A 72 -16.93 -16.47 -7.46
CA ASP A 72 -17.68 -17.54 -8.17
C ASP A 72 -18.76 -17.02 -9.13
N ARG A 73 -19.05 -15.71 -9.12
CA ARG A 73 -20.04 -15.05 -9.99
C ARG A 73 -19.43 -14.10 -11.00
N ILE A 74 -18.16 -13.72 -10.82
CA ILE A 74 -17.41 -13.01 -11.85
C ILE A 74 -17.20 -13.99 -13.01
N GLY A 75 -17.95 -13.80 -14.09
CA GLY A 75 -17.96 -14.73 -15.22
C GLY A 75 -16.61 -14.77 -15.96
N ASP A 76 -16.24 -13.65 -16.61
CA ASP A 76 -15.03 -13.56 -17.44
C ASP A 76 -13.89 -12.87 -16.67
N GLN A 77 -12.84 -13.63 -16.37
CA GLN A 77 -11.67 -13.18 -15.61
C GLN A 77 -10.75 -12.24 -16.40
N GLY A 78 -11.04 -12.01 -17.68
CA GLY A 78 -10.27 -11.13 -18.52
C GLY A 78 -8.99 -11.75 -19.07
N ASP A 79 -8.35 -10.99 -19.95
CA ASP A 79 -7.14 -11.36 -20.66
C ASP A 79 -5.88 -11.34 -19.77
N ASN A 80 -5.90 -10.62 -18.65
CA ASN A 80 -4.83 -10.67 -17.63
C ASN A 80 -5.12 -11.66 -16.50
N GLY A 81 -6.27 -12.34 -16.51
CA GLY A 81 -6.65 -13.32 -15.51
C GLY A 81 -6.80 -12.74 -14.10
N VAL A 82 -6.40 -13.54 -13.11
CA VAL A 82 -6.66 -13.31 -11.69
C VAL A 82 -5.39 -12.98 -10.93
N TYR A 83 -5.46 -11.91 -10.15
CA TYR A 83 -4.48 -11.52 -9.15
C TYR A 83 -4.99 -11.94 -7.78
N VAL A 84 -4.32 -12.90 -7.16
CA VAL A 84 -4.61 -13.29 -5.78
C VAL A 84 -3.68 -12.50 -4.87
N ILE A 85 -4.26 -11.77 -3.91
CA ILE A 85 -3.53 -10.90 -3.00
C ILE A 85 -3.56 -11.41 -1.56
N ASP A 86 -2.50 -11.08 -0.82
CA ASP A 86 -2.42 -11.17 0.63
C ASP A 86 -1.87 -9.86 1.17
N GLY A 87 -2.63 -9.20 2.04
CA GLY A 87 -2.38 -7.79 2.34
C GLY A 87 -2.56 -6.94 1.08
N TRP A 88 -1.51 -6.19 0.73
CA TRP A 88 -1.40 -5.40 -0.49
C TRP A 88 -0.40 -5.98 -1.50
N ARG A 89 -0.09 -7.28 -1.40
CA ARG A 89 0.87 -7.95 -2.29
C ARG A 89 0.20 -9.03 -3.10
N ILE A 90 0.58 -9.13 -4.38
CA ILE A 90 0.20 -10.25 -5.23
C ILE A 90 0.98 -11.48 -4.78
N VAL A 91 0.29 -12.55 -4.41
CA VAL A 91 0.87 -13.83 -3.97
C VAL A 91 0.68 -14.96 -4.98
N GLU A 92 -0.30 -14.83 -5.87
CA GLU A 92 -0.53 -15.80 -6.94
C GLU A 92 -1.10 -15.10 -8.18
N ARG A 93 -0.68 -15.59 -9.35
CA ARG A 93 -1.09 -15.13 -10.68
C ARG A 93 -1.57 -16.32 -11.49
N VAL A 94 -2.87 -16.36 -11.79
CA VAL A 94 -3.47 -17.47 -12.54
C VAL A 94 -4.41 -16.98 -13.62
N ARG A 95 -4.58 -17.79 -14.65
CA ARG A 95 -5.60 -17.60 -15.68
C ARG A 95 -6.27 -18.91 -16.00
N GLU A 96 -7.50 -18.80 -16.49
CA GLU A 96 -8.22 -19.95 -17.03
C GLU A 96 -7.44 -20.53 -18.22
N GLU A 97 -7.27 -21.83 -18.20
CA GLU A 97 -6.86 -22.60 -19.35
C GLU A 97 -8.11 -22.97 -20.15
N ARG A 98 -8.07 -22.69 -21.44
CA ARG A 98 -9.19 -22.95 -22.36
C ARG A 98 -8.76 -23.92 -23.44
N ASP A 99 -9.67 -24.81 -23.82
CA ASP A 99 -9.48 -25.70 -24.95
C ASP A 99 -9.79 -25.00 -26.29
N GLY A 100 -9.75 -25.77 -27.38
CA GLY A 100 -10.03 -25.27 -28.73
C GLY A 100 -11.47 -24.79 -28.95
N ASP A 101 -12.41 -25.14 -28.07
CA ASP A 101 -13.81 -24.70 -28.09
C ASP A 101 -14.08 -23.58 -27.07
N TRP A 102 -13.00 -22.95 -26.58
CA TRP A 102 -13.04 -21.88 -25.57
C TRP A 102 -13.66 -22.29 -24.23
N SER A 103 -13.83 -23.58 -23.97
CA SER A 103 -14.32 -24.09 -22.69
C SER A 103 -13.20 -24.04 -21.66
N VAL A 104 -13.53 -23.63 -20.42
CA VAL A 104 -12.56 -23.61 -19.32
C VAL A 104 -12.28 -25.05 -18.89
N VAL A 105 -11.05 -25.50 -19.06
CA VAL A 105 -10.60 -26.87 -18.74
C VAL A 105 -9.71 -26.92 -17.50
N GLY A 106 -9.26 -25.78 -17.01
CA GLY A 106 -8.42 -25.71 -15.83
C GLY A 106 -7.93 -24.30 -15.52
N TRP A 107 -6.95 -24.23 -14.63
CA TRP A 107 -6.24 -23.02 -14.26
C TRP A 107 -4.75 -23.25 -14.42
N ARG A 108 -4.06 -22.24 -14.95
CA ARG A 108 -2.60 -22.25 -15.06
C ARG A 108 -2.00 -20.99 -14.47
N ALA A 109 -0.75 -21.09 -14.04
CA ALA A 109 0.05 -19.93 -13.71
C ALA A 109 0.26 -19.05 -14.96
N VAL A 110 0.33 -17.73 -14.73
CA VAL A 110 0.71 -16.76 -15.76
C VAL A 110 2.24 -16.68 -15.80
N ASP A 111 2.84 -16.86 -16.98
CA ASP A 111 4.28 -16.71 -17.15
C ASP A 111 4.67 -15.21 -17.09
N PRO A 112 5.77 -14.83 -16.43
CA PRO A 112 6.21 -13.42 -16.37
C PRO A 112 6.43 -12.73 -17.72
N SER A 113 6.62 -13.50 -18.80
CA SER A 113 6.70 -12.98 -20.17
C SER A 113 5.34 -12.59 -20.77
N GLU A 114 4.24 -13.07 -20.19
CA GLU A 114 2.87 -12.71 -20.57
C GLU A 114 2.39 -11.40 -19.90
N GLU A 115 3.10 -10.94 -18.86
CA GLU A 115 2.70 -9.74 -18.11
C GLU A 115 2.91 -8.47 -18.93
N GLN A 116 1.89 -7.61 -18.95
CA GLN A 116 1.94 -6.30 -19.58
C GLN A 116 2.93 -5.37 -18.84
N ARG A 117 3.61 -4.52 -19.61
CA ARG A 117 4.63 -3.56 -19.13
C ARG A 117 4.54 -2.21 -19.86
N GLY A 118 3.31 -1.78 -20.15
CA GLY A 118 3.02 -0.51 -20.80
C GLY A 118 3.14 0.71 -19.88
N HIS A 119 2.96 0.53 -18.56
CA HIS A 119 3.03 1.61 -17.58
C HIS A 119 4.31 1.56 -16.74
N ASP A 120 4.90 2.74 -16.51
CA ASP A 120 5.90 2.92 -15.45
C ASP A 120 5.23 2.91 -14.08
N PHE A 121 5.85 2.25 -13.11
CA PHE A 121 5.30 2.08 -11.77
C PHE A 121 5.05 3.42 -11.06
N GLY A 122 6.02 4.33 -11.11
CA GLY A 122 5.92 5.65 -10.49
C GLY A 122 4.93 6.55 -11.22
N GLY A 123 4.92 6.48 -12.55
CA GLY A 123 3.92 7.15 -13.39
C GLY A 123 2.50 6.73 -13.04
N MET A 124 2.25 5.43 -12.87
CA MET A 124 0.93 4.93 -12.53
C MET A 124 0.48 5.32 -11.11
N LEU A 125 1.40 5.32 -10.13
CA LEU A 125 1.11 5.85 -8.79
C LEU A 125 0.66 7.31 -8.84
N ARG A 126 1.34 8.16 -9.63
CA ARG A 126 0.96 9.56 -9.82
C ARG A 126 -0.39 9.70 -10.52
N ALA A 127 -0.68 8.86 -11.52
CA ALA A 127 -1.96 8.86 -12.20
C ALA A 127 -3.13 8.51 -11.25
N PHE A 128 -2.94 7.54 -10.34
CA PHE A 128 -3.92 7.28 -9.28
C PHE A 128 -4.08 8.49 -8.35
N ASP A 129 -2.97 9.11 -7.97
CA ASP A 129 -2.99 10.28 -7.10
C ASP A 129 -3.73 11.48 -7.69
N GLU A 130 -3.43 11.80 -8.94
CA GLU A 130 -4.08 12.89 -9.68
C GLU A 130 -5.60 12.68 -9.80
N ALA A 131 -6.04 11.43 -9.91
CA ALA A 131 -7.46 11.10 -9.98
C ALA A 131 -8.18 11.16 -8.63
N MET A 132 -7.47 11.11 -7.50
CA MET A 132 -8.08 11.22 -6.18
C MET A 132 -8.54 12.66 -5.89
N PRO A 133 -9.60 12.85 -5.07
CA PRO A 133 -9.96 14.16 -4.54
C PRO A 133 -8.76 14.81 -3.83
N GLU A 134 -8.60 16.14 -3.97
CA GLU A 134 -7.41 16.86 -3.48
C GLU A 134 -7.02 16.52 -2.03
N GLY A 135 -8.00 16.47 -1.12
CA GLY A 135 -7.75 16.14 0.29
C GLY A 135 -7.38 14.69 0.58
N LEU A 136 -7.41 13.81 -0.42
CA LEU A 136 -6.99 12.41 -0.31
C LEU A 136 -5.72 12.11 -1.11
N ARG A 137 -5.12 13.09 -1.80
CA ARG A 137 -3.89 12.88 -2.56
C ARG A 137 -2.71 12.71 -1.61
N LEU A 138 -1.80 11.79 -1.95
CA LEU A 138 -0.52 11.57 -1.29
C LEU A 138 0.52 12.62 -1.69
N GLY A 139 0.43 13.18 -2.91
CA GLY A 139 1.29 14.26 -3.38
C GLY A 139 2.78 13.94 -3.24
N ASP A 140 3.53 14.83 -2.59
CA ASP A 140 4.99 14.70 -2.41
C ASP A 140 5.40 13.43 -1.65
N PHE A 141 4.50 12.81 -0.90
CA PHE A 141 4.78 11.55 -0.21
C PHE A 141 5.16 10.43 -1.19
N LEU A 142 4.66 10.47 -2.43
CA LEU A 142 5.03 9.50 -3.47
C LEU A 142 6.51 9.61 -3.89
N GLY A 143 7.15 10.76 -3.64
CA GLY A 143 8.59 10.97 -3.87
C GLY A 143 9.45 10.71 -2.63
N ALA A 144 8.86 10.25 -1.52
CA ALA A 144 9.60 10.02 -0.29
C ALA A 144 10.57 8.83 -0.41
N VAL A 145 11.70 8.93 0.27
CA VAL A 145 12.71 7.87 0.33
C VAL A 145 12.52 7.08 1.61
N GLU A 146 12.42 5.77 1.50
CA GLU A 146 12.41 4.88 2.65
C GLU A 146 13.85 4.63 3.12
N VAL A 147 14.11 4.88 4.39
CA VAL A 147 15.42 4.69 5.04
C VAL A 147 15.25 3.89 6.32
N PRO A 148 16.26 3.14 6.78
CA PRO A 148 16.27 2.59 8.12
C PRO A 148 16.09 3.70 9.16
N ALA A 149 15.29 3.46 10.20
CA ALA A 149 15.07 4.43 11.27
C ALA A 149 16.38 4.82 11.98
N SER A 150 17.37 3.92 11.99
CA SER A 150 18.73 4.15 12.50
C SER A 150 19.58 5.09 11.64
N GLU A 151 19.20 5.37 10.39
CA GLU A 151 19.92 6.26 9.47
C GLU A 151 19.36 7.68 9.42
N VAL A 152 18.28 7.94 10.18
CA VAL A 152 17.66 9.26 10.34
C VAL A 152 18.62 10.22 11.04
N ARG A 153 18.64 11.48 10.58
CA ARG A 153 19.52 12.54 11.08
C ARG A 153 18.72 13.71 11.61
N LEU A 154 19.33 14.51 12.49
CA LEU A 154 18.78 15.81 12.87
C LEU A 154 18.51 16.65 11.62
N GLY A 155 17.32 17.24 11.55
CA GLY A 155 16.87 18.05 10.43
C GLY A 155 16.34 17.27 9.22
N ASP A 156 16.38 15.94 9.21
CA ASP A 156 15.65 15.18 8.18
C ASP A 156 14.14 15.47 8.30
N GLU A 157 13.47 15.68 7.17
CA GLU A 157 12.02 15.87 7.09
C GLU A 157 11.33 14.51 7.00
N VAL A 158 10.80 14.02 8.12
CA VAL A 158 10.16 12.72 8.24
C VAL A 158 8.66 12.83 7.98
N TRP A 159 8.12 11.93 7.16
CA TRP A 159 6.68 11.80 6.96
C TRP A 159 6.04 11.04 8.12
N MET A 160 5.16 11.74 8.84
CA MET A 160 4.37 11.20 9.95
C MET A 160 2.90 11.18 9.58
N ARG A 161 2.19 10.17 10.10
CA ARG A 161 0.74 10.11 9.97
C ARG A 161 0.08 10.95 11.06
N THR A 162 -0.74 11.92 10.69
CA THR A 162 -1.43 12.80 11.64
C THR A 162 -2.78 12.22 12.07
N VAL A 163 -3.39 12.78 13.12
CA VAL A 163 -4.66 12.31 13.70
C VAL A 163 -5.85 12.40 12.71
N GLY A 164 -5.68 13.02 11.55
CA GLY A 164 -6.64 13.01 10.43
C GLY A 164 -6.45 11.87 9.41
N GLY A 165 -5.41 11.05 9.56
CA GLY A 165 -5.09 9.92 8.68
C GLY A 165 -4.21 10.25 7.47
N GLY A 166 -3.92 11.53 7.23
CA GLY A 166 -3.03 12.01 6.18
C GLY A 166 -1.55 11.96 6.56
N TRP A 167 -0.69 12.21 5.57
CA TRP A 167 0.76 12.27 5.71
C TRP A 167 1.23 13.72 5.70
N GLU A 168 2.04 14.09 6.70
CA GLU A 168 2.66 15.41 6.81
C GLU A 168 4.13 15.26 7.19
N THR A 169 4.97 16.24 6.82
CA THR A 169 6.40 16.21 7.14
C THR A 169 6.72 17.06 8.33
N PHE A 170 7.62 16.56 9.17
CA PHE A 170 8.12 17.28 10.33
C PHE A 170 9.64 17.07 10.43
N PRO A 171 10.41 18.11 10.82
CA PRO A 171 11.83 17.99 11.00
C PRO A 171 12.13 17.16 12.25
N VAL A 172 13.14 16.29 12.15
CA VAL A 172 13.71 15.57 13.30
C VAL A 172 14.49 16.55 14.16
N VAL A 173 14.10 16.66 15.44
CA VAL A 173 14.67 17.63 16.39
C VAL A 173 15.45 16.98 17.52
N GLY A 174 15.40 15.65 17.65
CA GLY A 174 16.21 14.93 18.60
C GLY A 174 16.08 13.42 18.53
N PHE A 175 16.79 12.75 19.42
CA PHE A 175 16.77 11.31 19.64
C PHE A 175 16.60 11.05 21.12
N GLY A 176 15.77 10.08 21.48
CA GLY A 176 15.57 9.74 22.88
C GLY A 176 14.39 8.81 23.12
N GLN A 177 13.85 8.91 24.33
CA GLN A 177 12.68 8.18 24.77
C GLN A 177 11.74 9.14 25.53
N PRO A 178 10.43 9.04 25.35
CA PRO A 178 9.50 9.88 26.10
C PRO A 178 9.57 9.55 27.59
N ALA A 179 9.65 10.58 28.43
CA ALA A 179 9.94 10.45 29.86
C ALA A 179 8.93 9.58 30.64
N PHE A 180 7.66 9.63 30.24
CA PHE A 180 6.56 8.99 30.99
C PHE A 180 5.94 7.77 30.29
N ASN A 181 6.40 7.42 29.08
CA ASN A 181 5.83 6.31 28.31
C ASN A 181 6.83 5.70 27.31
N ARG A 182 7.91 5.11 27.83
CA ARG A 182 8.99 4.54 27.00
C ARG A 182 8.43 3.60 25.94
N ILE A 183 8.93 3.77 24.72
CA ILE A 183 8.53 3.01 23.54
C ILE A 183 9.36 1.73 23.50
N ALA A 184 8.68 0.60 23.72
CA ALA A 184 9.24 -0.73 23.63
C ALA A 184 9.43 -1.15 22.17
N VAL A 185 10.63 -1.58 21.82
CA VAL A 185 10.95 -2.19 20.52
C VAL A 185 11.18 -3.68 20.75
N ARG A 186 10.45 -4.52 20.00
CA ARG A 186 10.59 -5.98 20.09
C ARG A 186 11.79 -6.42 19.24
N ILE A 187 12.59 -7.32 19.79
CA ILE A 187 13.73 -7.93 19.11
C ILE A 187 13.65 -9.45 19.20
N ASP A 188 14.11 -10.13 18.16
CA ASP A 188 14.26 -11.58 18.18
C ASP A 188 15.56 -11.94 18.92
N ALA A 189 15.44 -12.73 19.98
CA ALA A 189 16.57 -13.22 20.75
C ALA A 189 17.26 -14.41 20.04
N PRO A 190 18.55 -14.67 20.29
CA PRO A 190 19.31 -15.74 19.62
C PRO A 190 18.72 -17.15 19.81
N ASP A 191 17.91 -17.36 20.85
CA ASP A 191 17.24 -18.63 21.18
C ASP A 191 15.83 -18.74 20.56
N GLY A 192 15.42 -17.76 19.75
CA GLY A 192 14.08 -17.68 19.16
C GLY A 192 13.01 -17.11 20.09
N ALA A 193 13.37 -16.66 21.29
CA ALA A 193 12.47 -15.91 22.16
C ALA A 193 12.28 -14.47 21.64
N ARG A 194 11.19 -13.80 22.06
CA ARG A 194 10.99 -12.37 21.81
C ARG A 194 11.42 -11.59 23.05
N ASP A 195 12.34 -10.66 22.88
CA ASP A 195 12.78 -9.74 23.93
C ASP A 195 12.33 -8.30 23.61
N VAL A 196 12.48 -7.40 24.59
CA VAL A 196 12.09 -5.99 24.48
C VAL A 196 13.26 -5.10 24.87
N THR A 197 13.60 -4.17 23.99
CA THR A 197 14.55 -3.08 24.24
C THR A 197 13.87 -1.72 24.16
N TYR A 198 14.57 -0.69 24.61
CA TYR A 198 14.06 0.69 24.67
C TYR A 198 15.15 1.64 24.13
N PRO A 199 15.45 1.56 22.83
CA PRO A 199 16.52 2.32 22.20
C PRO A 199 16.11 3.79 22.08
N ASP A 200 17.06 4.70 21.99
CA ASP A 200 16.72 6.08 21.61
C ASP A 200 16.16 6.10 20.18
N LEU A 201 15.01 6.74 20.01
CA LEU A 201 14.28 6.85 18.75
C LEU A 201 14.30 8.30 18.28
N PRO A 202 14.38 8.55 16.95
CA PRO A 202 14.22 9.90 16.42
C PRO A 202 12.81 10.42 16.73
N TYR A 203 12.72 11.70 17.11
CA TYR A 203 11.45 12.40 17.28
C TYR A 203 11.40 13.72 16.53
N VAL A 204 10.20 14.10 16.11
CA VAL A 204 9.95 15.23 15.22
C VAL A 204 9.23 16.39 15.91
N ALA A 205 9.30 17.57 15.30
CA ALA A 205 8.63 18.78 15.76
C ALA A 205 7.13 18.82 15.38
N ASN A 206 6.32 17.86 15.85
CA ASN A 206 4.88 17.80 15.58
C ASN A 206 4.06 18.35 16.76
N TYR A 207 3.84 17.56 17.80
CA TYR A 207 3.09 17.97 18.98
C TYR A 207 4.01 18.68 19.98
N ASP A 208 3.98 20.02 19.99
CA ASP A 208 4.74 20.87 20.90
C ASP A 208 4.18 20.86 22.34
N HIS A 209 5.08 21.02 23.31
CA HIS A 209 4.77 21.29 24.71
C HIS A 209 5.81 22.28 25.26
N ASP A 210 5.56 23.58 25.13
CA ASP A 210 6.46 24.65 25.58
C ASP A 210 7.91 24.52 25.03
N GLY A 211 8.05 24.05 23.79
CA GLY A 211 9.33 23.79 23.12
C GLY A 211 9.90 22.40 23.33
N ASP A 212 9.25 21.55 24.13
CA ASP A 212 9.63 20.15 24.35
C ASP A 212 8.81 19.18 23.48
N PHE A 213 9.41 18.75 22.37
CA PHE A 213 8.84 17.73 21.48
C PHE A 213 9.10 16.29 21.93
N SER A 214 9.96 16.07 22.94
CA SER A 214 10.25 14.72 23.45
C SER A 214 9.13 14.17 24.35
N TRP A 215 8.23 15.04 24.82
CA TRP A 215 7.17 14.68 25.73
C TRP A 215 6.10 13.76 25.11
N ASN A 216 5.77 13.94 23.82
CA ASN A 216 4.68 13.21 23.17
C ASN A 216 5.18 11.97 22.40
N SER A 217 4.70 10.77 22.77
CA SER A 217 5.06 9.52 22.09
C SER A 217 4.70 9.47 20.60
N ASN A 218 3.75 10.30 20.15
CA ASN A 218 3.35 10.39 18.75
C ASN A 218 4.35 11.19 17.89
N ASN A 219 5.31 11.89 18.51
CA ASN A 219 6.40 12.55 17.79
C ASN A 219 7.52 11.57 17.38
N TYR A 220 7.54 10.37 17.93
CA TYR A 220 8.60 9.40 17.70
C TYR A 220 8.33 8.56 16.45
N VAL A 221 9.39 8.26 15.70
CA VAL A 221 9.33 7.29 14.60
C VAL A 221 9.16 5.89 15.18
N HIS A 222 8.16 5.17 14.67
CA HIS A 222 7.86 3.79 15.06
C HIS A 222 8.25 2.83 13.95
N GLY A 223 8.93 1.74 14.30
CA GLY A 223 9.34 0.68 13.37
C GLY A 223 10.76 0.81 12.84
N ASP A 224 11.16 -0.15 12.00
CA ASP A 224 12.54 -0.30 11.54
C ASP A 224 12.91 0.65 10.38
N THR A 225 11.91 1.15 9.67
CA THR A 225 12.08 2.04 8.51
C THR A 225 11.12 3.21 8.58
N VAL A 226 11.50 4.31 7.95
CA VAL A 226 10.69 5.52 7.86
C VAL A 226 10.87 6.18 6.50
N ARG A 227 9.87 6.96 6.07
CA ARG A 227 9.95 7.77 4.86
C ARG A 227 10.37 9.18 5.18
N ILE A 228 11.39 9.67 4.48
CA ILE A 228 11.86 11.05 4.55
C ILE A 228 11.65 11.76 3.21
N ARG A 229 11.53 13.08 3.22
CA ARG A 229 11.79 13.84 1.99
C ARG A 229 13.23 13.58 1.54
N PRO A 230 13.50 13.51 0.22
CA PRO A 230 14.86 13.44 -0.28
C PRO A 230 15.72 14.53 0.36
N ARG A 231 16.88 14.15 0.90
CA ARG A 231 17.86 15.10 1.41
C ARG A 231 18.34 15.98 0.26
N ALA A 232 18.49 17.28 0.52
CA ALA A 232 19.08 18.22 -0.42
C ALA A 232 20.57 17.92 -0.68
#